data_AF-A0A9R1V972-F1
#
_entry.id   AF-A0A9R1V972-F1
#
_cell.length_a   1.000
_cell.length_b   1.000
_cell.length_c   1.000
_cell.angle_alpha   90.00
_cell.angle_beta   90.00
_cell.angle_gamma   90.00
#
_symmetry.space_group_name_H-M   'P 1'
#
loop_
_entity.id
_entity.type
_entity.pdbx_description
1 polymer ?
#
loop_
_entity_poly.entity_id
_entity_poly.type
_entity_poly.pdbx_seq_one_letter_code
_entity_poly.pdbx_strand_id
1 'polypeptide(L)'
;MGHLFHQNLVGILKCFHITFGLKVKFQKSRLFGIGISDTDLHRQAQVLGCLRSTFSLTYLGVPRPIIEKFHSRLSIWKEKTLSFGGRLTLIESVFNRLPTYYLSSPRVFLSLETMLGFHPQSHQKTNHNDCKKLKWCLV
;
A
#
# COMPACT_ATOMS: atom_id res chain seq x y z
N MET A 1 -18.62 -13.06 15.35
CA MET A 1 -17.95 -12.48 14.15
C MET A 1 -17.03 -13.46 13.40
N GLY A 2 -16.16 -14.24 14.05
CA GLY A 2 -15.21 -15.13 13.32
C GLY A 2 -15.81 -16.36 12.62
N HIS A 3 -16.92 -16.90 13.13
CA HIS A 3 -17.53 -18.13 12.61
C HIS A 3 -18.18 -17.97 11.22
N LEU A 4 -18.82 -16.81 10.97
CA LEU A 4 -19.44 -16.51 9.68
C LEU A 4 -18.41 -16.37 8.56
N PHE A 5 -17.29 -15.70 8.85
CA PHE A 5 -16.20 -15.50 7.89
C PHE A 5 -15.60 -16.84 7.44
N HIS A 6 -15.40 -17.77 8.38
CA HIS A 6 -14.91 -19.11 8.09
C HIS A 6 -15.84 -19.88 7.15
N GLN A 7 -17.15 -19.91 7.45
CA GLN A 7 -18.11 -20.64 6.63
C GLN A 7 -18.19 -20.11 5.20
N ASN A 8 -18.19 -18.78 5.04
CA ASN A 8 -18.21 -18.14 3.72
C ASN A 8 -16.95 -18.45 2.92
N LEU A 9 -15.77 -18.36 3.54
CA LEU A 9 -14.49 -18.62 2.87
C LEU A 9 -14.37 -20.09 2.44
N VAL A 10 -14.74 -21.03 3.30
CA VAL A 10 -14.76 -22.46 2.95
C VAL A 10 -15.75 -22.75 1.83
N GLY A 11 -16.93 -22.12 1.85
CA GLY A 11 -17.92 -22.24 0.78
C GLY A 11 -17.37 -21.80 -0.57
N ILE A 12 -16.76 -20.61 -0.63
CA ILE A 12 -16.17 -20.06 -1.87
C ILE A 12 -15.05 -20.98 -2.39
N LEU A 13 -14.16 -21.46 -1.53
CA LEU A 13 -13.07 -22.35 -1.94
C LEU A 13 -13.57 -23.72 -2.41
N LYS A 14 -14.68 -24.21 -1.85
CA LYS A 14 -15.36 -25.42 -2.35
C LYS A 14 -15.96 -25.18 -3.73
N CYS A 15 -16.65 -24.07 -3.95
CA CYS A 15 -17.17 -23.72 -5.28
C CYS A 15 -16.04 -23.61 -6.30
N PHE A 16 -14.93 -22.95 -5.96
CA PHE A 16 -13.75 -22.86 -6.81
C PHE A 16 -13.17 -24.24 -7.15
N HIS A 17 -13.08 -25.14 -6.17
CA HIS A 17 -12.64 -26.51 -6.40
C HIS A 17 -13.57 -27.26 -7.37
N ILE A 18 -14.89 -27.10 -7.24
CA ILE A 18 -15.87 -27.76 -8.11
C ILE A 18 -15.77 -27.20 -9.54
N THR A 19 -15.68 -25.89 -9.72
CA THR A 19 -15.64 -25.26 -11.04
C THR A 19 -14.33 -25.51 -11.79
N PHE A 20 -13.19 -25.46 -11.09
CA PHE A 20 -11.87 -25.51 -11.72
C PHE A 20 -11.12 -26.83 -11.50
N GLY A 21 -11.66 -27.75 -10.69
CA GLY A 21 -10.97 -29.00 -10.31
C GLY A 21 -9.75 -28.80 -9.40
N LEU A 22 -9.48 -27.57 -8.96
CA LEU A 22 -8.27 -27.23 -8.20
C LEU A 22 -8.52 -27.38 -6.69
N LYS A 23 -7.95 -28.43 -6.10
CA LYS A 23 -8.05 -28.67 -4.65
C LYS A 23 -7.11 -27.74 -3.87
N VAL A 24 -7.70 -26.82 -3.11
CA VAL A 24 -6.95 -25.90 -2.24
C VAL A 24 -6.33 -26.68 -1.07
N LYS A 25 -5.01 -26.59 -0.92
CA LYS A 25 -4.26 -27.20 0.20
C LYS A 25 -4.02 -26.17 1.30
N PHE A 26 -4.89 -26.15 2.32
CA PHE A 26 -4.79 -25.20 3.43
C PHE A 26 -3.45 -25.22 4.17
N GLN A 27 -2.78 -26.37 4.23
CA GLN A 27 -1.43 -26.52 4.81
C GLN A 27 -0.35 -25.71 4.06
N LYS A 28 -0.54 -25.47 2.76
CA LYS A 28 0.34 -24.61 1.95
C LYS A 28 -0.14 -23.16 1.90
N SER A 29 -1.39 -22.92 2.27
CA SER A 29 -1.98 -21.59 2.32
C SER A 29 -1.53 -20.84 3.58
N ARG A 30 -1.37 -19.52 3.46
CA ARG A 30 -1.01 -18.66 4.57
C ARG A 30 -2.07 -17.58 4.76
N LEU A 31 -2.47 -17.34 6.02
CA LEU A 31 -3.43 -16.29 6.38
C LEU A 31 -2.68 -15.03 6.83
N PHE A 32 -3.13 -13.89 6.31
CA PHE A 32 -2.59 -12.57 6.61
C PHE A 32 -3.69 -11.68 7.18
N GLY A 33 -3.39 -10.98 8.28
CA GLY A 33 -4.31 -10.01 8.89
C GLY A 33 -3.88 -8.58 8.57
N ILE A 34 -4.81 -7.76 8.08
CA ILE A 34 -4.59 -6.32 7.89
C ILE A 34 -5.48 -5.59 8.89
N GLY A 35 -4.89 -4.89 9.85
CA GLY A 35 -5.63 -4.17 10.88
C GLY A 35 -6.35 -5.07 11.90
N ILE A 36 -5.92 -6.32 12.04
CA ILE A 36 -6.48 -7.30 12.99
C ILE A 36 -5.41 -7.62 14.04
N SER A 37 -5.84 -7.88 15.28
CA SER A 37 -4.94 -8.33 16.35
C SER A 37 -4.29 -9.67 15.98
N ASP A 38 -3.04 -9.90 16.42
CA ASP A 38 -2.32 -11.14 16.12
C ASP A 38 -3.02 -12.37 16.71
N THR A 39 -3.68 -12.19 17.86
CA THR A 39 -4.46 -13.23 18.55
C THR A 39 -5.69 -13.65 17.76
N ASP A 40 -6.43 -12.70 17.20
CA ASP A 40 -7.58 -13.00 16.34
C ASP A 40 -7.15 -13.66 15.02
N LEU A 41 -6.03 -13.20 14.44
CA LEU A 41 -5.46 -13.80 13.24
C LEU A 41 -5.01 -15.24 13.50
N HIS A 42 -4.39 -15.50 14.64
CA HIS A 42 -3.99 -16.84 15.05
C HIS A 42 -5.19 -17.77 15.20
N ARG A 43 -6.24 -17.30 15.89
CA ARG A 43 -7.49 -18.05 16.06
C ARG A 43 -8.13 -18.39 14.72
N GLN A 44 -8.18 -17.45 13.77
CA GLN A 44 -8.72 -17.69 12.44
C GLN A 44 -7.86 -18.67 11.62
N ALA A 45 -6.53 -18.57 11.72
CA ALA A 45 -5.61 -19.47 11.03
C ALA A 45 -5.74 -20.92 11.54
N GLN A 46 -5.91 -21.11 12.86
CA GLN A 46 -6.16 -22.42 13.45
C GLN A 46 -7.48 -23.02 12.98
N VAL A 47 -8.56 -22.24 12.98
CA VAL A 47 -9.88 -22.71 12.53
C VAL A 47 -9.85 -23.12 11.05
N LEU A 48 -9.10 -22.39 10.21
CA LEU A 48 -8.92 -22.70 8.78
C LEU A 48 -7.88 -23.82 8.51
N GLY A 49 -7.10 -24.23 9.51
CA GLY A 49 -6.02 -25.19 9.35
C GLY A 49 -4.87 -24.69 8.45
N CYS A 50 -4.61 -23.38 8.44
CA CYS A 50 -3.58 -22.75 7.61
C CYS A 50 -2.52 -22.04 8.46
N LEU A 51 -1.34 -21.78 7.87
CA LEU A 51 -0.25 -21.12 8.58
C LEU A 51 -0.50 -19.62 8.69
N ARG A 52 -0.22 -19.04 9.86
CA ARG A 52 -0.17 -17.58 10.01
C ARG A 52 1.06 -17.03 9.27
N SER A 53 0.88 -15.94 8.55
CA SER A 53 1.99 -15.15 8.05
C SER A 53 1.85 -13.71 8.48
N THR A 54 2.97 -13.12 8.89
CA THR A 54 3.05 -11.68 9.05
C THR A 54 3.07 -11.07 7.66
N PHE A 55 2.23 -10.04 7.49
CA PHE A 55 2.25 -9.22 6.29
C PHE A 55 3.45 -8.28 6.38
N SER A 56 4.62 -8.75 5.94
CA SER A 56 5.65 -7.83 5.48
C SER A 56 5.06 -7.17 4.25
N LEU A 57 4.63 -5.91 4.39
CA LEU A 57 4.00 -5.04 3.39
C LEU A 57 4.85 -5.00 2.11
N THR A 58 4.82 -6.09 1.35
CA THR A 58 5.52 -6.29 0.10
C THR A 58 4.50 -5.91 -0.96
N TYR A 59 4.15 -4.63 -1.01
CA TYR A 59 3.18 -4.12 -1.98
C TYR A 59 3.74 -4.42 -3.38
N LEU A 60 3.03 -5.23 -4.17
CA LEU A 60 3.45 -5.71 -5.51
C LEU A 60 4.81 -6.45 -5.58
N GLY A 61 5.25 -7.16 -4.52
CA GLY A 61 6.54 -7.87 -4.58
C GLY A 61 7.76 -6.98 -4.31
N VAL A 62 7.53 -5.72 -3.91
CA VAL A 62 8.60 -4.81 -3.50
C VAL A 62 8.82 -4.87 -1.99
N PRO A 63 9.99 -5.31 -1.50
CA PRO A 63 10.28 -5.31 -0.08
C PRO A 63 10.38 -3.87 0.44
N ARG A 64 9.67 -3.58 1.55
CA ARG A 64 9.65 -2.28 2.25
C ARG A 64 11.02 -1.59 2.42
N PRO A 65 12.13 -2.29 2.70
CA PRO A 65 13.45 -1.67 2.83
C PRO A 65 13.87 -0.89 1.58
N ILE A 66 13.43 -1.31 0.40
CA ILE A 66 13.73 -0.60 -0.85
C ILE A 66 12.98 0.73 -0.88
N ILE A 67 11.70 0.75 -0.53
CA ILE A 67 10.88 1.97 -0.47
C ILE A 67 11.43 2.94 0.57
N GLU A 68 11.84 2.44 1.74
CA GLU A 68 12.44 3.27 2.81
C GLU A 68 13.83 3.80 2.41
N LYS A 69 14.62 3.02 1.66
CA LYS A 69 15.88 3.48 1.06
C LYS A 69 15.64 4.57 0.02
N PHE A 70 14.60 4.46 -0.80
CA PHE A 70 14.23 5.54 -1.73
C PHE A 70 13.81 6.81 -0.99
N HIS A 71 12.95 6.68 0.02
CA HIS A 71 12.48 7.81 0.81
C HIS A 71 13.64 8.52 1.50
N SER A 72 14.56 7.79 2.13
CA SER A 72 15.74 8.37 2.80
C SER A 72 16.66 9.09 1.82
N ARG A 73 16.92 8.51 0.63
CA ARG A 73 17.71 9.18 -0.41
C ARG A 73 17.04 10.46 -0.88
N LEU A 74 15.74 10.43 -1.19
CA LEU A 74 15.01 11.63 -1.61
C LEU A 74 14.96 12.70 -0.51
N SER A 75 14.80 12.30 0.74
CA SER A 75 14.75 13.21 1.90
C SER A 75 16.07 13.95 2.12
N ILE A 76 17.21 13.28 1.96
CA ILE A 76 18.54 13.90 2.02
C ILE A 76 18.72 14.97 0.93
N TRP A 77 18.09 14.80 -0.22
CA TRP A 77 18.22 15.72 -1.35
C TRP A 77 17.22 16.87 -1.25
N LYS A 78 16.09 16.67 -0.56
CA LYS A 78 15.18 17.75 -0.16
C LYS A 78 15.85 18.77 0.75
N GLU A 79 16.64 18.27 1.70
CA GLU A 79 17.36 19.08 2.69
C GLU A 79 18.46 19.93 2.03
N LYS A 80 19.10 19.39 0.97
CA LYS A 80 20.07 20.10 0.14
C LYS A 80 19.34 20.95 -0.90
N THR A 81 18.96 22.16 -0.51
CA THR A 81 18.23 23.19 -1.28
C THR A 81 18.51 23.22 -2.80
N LEU A 82 17.78 22.41 -3.56
CA LEU A 82 17.80 22.40 -5.02
C LEU A 82 16.81 23.43 -5.59
N SER A 83 17.21 24.12 -6.67
CA SER A 83 16.30 24.97 -7.45
C SER A 83 15.14 24.16 -8.02
N PHE A 84 14.01 24.79 -8.35
CA PHE A 84 12.84 24.09 -8.92
C PHE A 84 13.21 23.24 -10.14
N GLY A 85 14.01 23.78 -11.06
CA GLY A 85 14.54 23.05 -12.21
C GLY A 85 15.40 21.84 -11.79
N GLY A 86 16.27 22.01 -10.78
CA GLY A 86 17.04 20.89 -10.24
C GLY A 86 16.16 19.78 -9.63
N ARG A 87 15.05 20.15 -8.97
CA ARG A 87 14.10 19.17 -8.39
C ARG A 87 13.37 18.39 -9.48
N LEU A 88 12.99 19.04 -10.57
CA LEU A 88 12.37 18.38 -11.72
C LEU A 88 13.34 17.40 -12.41
N THR A 89 14.55 17.86 -12.74
CA THR A 89 15.58 17.01 -13.36
C THR A 89 15.95 15.82 -12.47
N LEU A 90 16.03 16.03 -11.16
CA LEU A 90 16.26 14.96 -10.20
C LEU A 90 15.15 13.91 -10.24
N ILE A 91 13.90 14.35 -10.20
CA ILE A 91 12.75 13.45 -10.27
C ILE A 91 12.78 12.66 -11.57
N GLU A 92 12.99 13.30 -12.72
CA GLU A 92 13.12 12.60 -14.00
C GLU A 92 14.25 11.57 -13.99
N SER A 93 15.41 11.91 -13.41
CA SER A 93 16.55 10.98 -13.31
C SER A 93 16.25 9.74 -12.44
N VAL A 94 15.46 9.91 -11.38
CA VAL A 94 15.05 8.83 -10.48
C VAL A 94 13.95 8.00 -11.13
N PHE A 95 12.98 8.62 -11.81
CA PHE A 95 11.92 7.94 -12.55
C PHE A 95 12.47 7.07 -13.69
N ASN A 96 13.41 7.59 -14.48
CA ASN A 96 14.00 6.84 -15.60
C ASN A 96 14.80 5.60 -15.16
N ARG A 97 15.25 5.55 -13.90
CA ARG A 97 15.99 4.42 -13.32
C ARG A 97 15.08 3.45 -12.58
N LEU A 98 13.82 3.82 -12.33
CA LEU A 98 12.88 3.06 -11.54
C LEU A 98 11.89 2.33 -12.45
N PRO A 99 11.67 1.03 -12.21
CA PRO A 99 10.50 0.38 -12.76
C PRO A 99 9.21 1.07 -12.32
N THR A 100 8.27 1.23 -13.25
CA THR A 100 6.98 1.91 -13.06
C THR A 100 6.16 1.37 -11.87
N TYR A 101 6.37 0.12 -11.47
CA TYR A 101 5.70 -0.49 -10.33
C TYR A 101 6.11 0.09 -8.96
N TYR A 102 7.28 0.73 -8.82
CA TYR A 102 7.65 1.41 -7.57
C TYR A 102 6.89 2.72 -7.39
N LEU A 103 6.55 3.37 -8.50
CA LEU A 103 5.92 4.69 -8.54
C LEU A 103 4.43 4.63 -8.21
N SER A 104 3.79 3.47 -8.40
CA SER A 104 2.41 3.24 -7.93
C SER A 104 2.30 3.14 -6.41
N SER A 105 3.43 3.09 -5.68
CA SER A 105 3.42 3.13 -4.22
C SER A 105 3.06 4.53 -3.74
N PRO A 106 1.99 4.69 -2.93
CA PRO A 106 1.60 5.99 -2.40
C PRO A 106 2.72 6.69 -1.62
N ARG A 107 3.63 5.93 -1.01
CA ARG A 107 4.76 6.48 -0.23
C ARG A 107 5.81 7.14 -1.11
N VAL A 108 6.12 6.52 -2.26
CA VAL A 108 7.05 7.08 -3.23
C VAL A 108 6.44 8.31 -3.88
N PHE A 109 5.16 8.23 -4.26
CA PHE A 109 4.41 9.35 -4.83
C PHE A 109 4.37 10.57 -3.90
N LEU A 110 3.99 10.41 -2.63
CA LEU A 110 3.96 11.49 -1.64
C LEU A 110 5.35 12.11 -1.41
N SER A 111 6.42 11.31 -1.49
CA SER A 111 7.79 11.82 -1.36
C SER A 111 8.18 12.75 -2.50
N LEU A 112 7.70 12.45 -3.72
CA LEU A 112 7.96 13.22 -4.92
C LEU A 112 7.17 14.54 -4.94
N GLU A 113 5.90 14.50 -4.53
CA GLU A 113 5.09 15.70 -4.31
C GLU A 113 5.76 16.64 -3.31
N THR A 114 6.21 16.07 -2.19
CA THR A 114 6.93 16.81 -1.14
C THR A 114 8.26 17.39 -1.63
N MET A 115 8.93 16.73 -2.59
CA MET A 115 10.16 17.22 -3.23
C MET A 115 9.88 18.38 -4.19
N LEU A 116 8.81 18.32 -4.99
CA LEU A 116 8.44 19.43 -5.87
C LEU A 116 7.97 20.66 -5.08
N GLY A 117 7.51 20.45 -3.84
CA GLY A 117 6.93 21.47 -2.97
C GLY A 117 5.40 21.49 -3.02
N PHE A 118 4.78 20.45 -3.58
CA PHE A 118 3.33 20.29 -3.50
C PHE A 118 2.95 19.96 -2.06
N HIS A 119 2.28 20.90 -1.40
CA HIS A 119 1.72 20.68 -0.08
C HIS A 119 0.38 19.94 -0.22
N PRO A 120 0.23 18.70 0.30
CA PRO A 120 -1.08 18.07 0.34
C PRO A 120 -1.97 18.91 1.26
N GLN A 121 -3.00 19.54 0.69
CA GLN A 121 -4.00 20.22 1.50
C GLN A 121 -4.64 19.16 2.40
N SER A 122 -4.52 19.35 3.71
CA SER A 122 -5.31 18.59 4.68
C SER A 122 -6.77 18.72 4.30
N HIS A 123 -7.44 17.59 4.03
CA HIS A 123 -8.90 17.52 3.94
C HIS A 123 -9.50 18.06 5.24
N GLN A 124 -9.83 19.35 5.27
CA GLN A 124 -10.73 19.88 6.26
C GLN A 124 -12.12 19.42 5.84
N LYS A 125 -12.73 18.53 6.62
CA LYS A 125 -14.17 18.23 6.51
C LYS A 125 -14.92 19.54 6.72
N THR A 126 -15.25 20.24 5.65
CA THR A 126 -16.26 21.29 5.70
C THR A 126 -17.61 20.61 5.60
N ASN A 127 -18.40 20.81 6.65
CA ASN A 127 -19.80 20.43 6.69
C ASN A 127 -20.54 20.88 5.42
N HIS A 128 -21.52 20.05 5.07
CA HIS A 128 -22.61 20.24 4.12
C HIS A 128 -22.84 21.68 3.67
N ASN A 129 -22.86 21.88 2.34
CA ASN A 129 -23.33 23.07 1.61
C ASN A 129 -22.31 24.19 1.42
N ASP A 130 -21.32 24.00 0.54
CA ASP A 130 -21.14 24.97 -0.55
C ASP A 130 -20.27 24.38 -1.68
N CYS A 131 -20.70 24.60 -2.92
CA CYS A 131 -20.07 24.11 -4.13
C CYS A 131 -18.81 24.94 -4.43
N LYS A 132 -17.68 24.60 -3.82
CA LYS A 132 -16.46 25.40 -3.92
C LYS A 132 -15.68 25.12 -5.21
N LYS A 133 -15.79 26.10 -6.11
CA LYS A 133 -14.88 26.49 -7.19
C LYS A 133 -13.41 26.20 -6.82
N LEU A 134 -12.79 25.27 -7.53
CA LEU A 134 -11.36 24.94 -7.41
C LEU A 134 -10.52 26.15 -7.83
N LYS A 135 -9.97 26.89 -6.86
CA LYS A 135 -8.84 27.78 -7.07
C LYS A 135 -7.57 27.06 -6.64
N TRP A 136 -6.74 26.71 -7.61
CA TRP A 136 -5.36 26.29 -7.38
C TRP A 136 -4.50 27.54 -7.30
N CYS A 137 -4.02 27.91 -6.10
CA CYS A 137 -2.96 28.91 -5.97
C CYS A 137 -1.61 28.19 -6.06
N LEU A 138 -0.82 28.54 -7.08
CA LEU A 138 0.64 28.41 -7.02
C LEU A 138 1.16 29.46 -6.04
N VAL A 139 1.95 29.03 -5.06
CA VAL A 139 2.95 29.88 -4.39
C VAL A 139 4.30 29.30 -4.74
#